data_AF-A0A7L9FIY1-F1
#
_entry.id   AF-A0A7L9FIY1-F1
#
_cell.length_a   1.000
_cell.length_b   1.000
_cell.length_c   1.000
_cell.angle_alpha   90.00
_cell.angle_beta   90.00
_cell.angle_gamma   90.00
#
_symmetry.space_group_name_H-M   'P 1'
#
loop_
_entity.id
_entity.type
_entity.pdbx_description
1 polymer ?
#
loop_
_entity_poly.entity_id
_entity_poly.type
_entity_poly.pdbx_seq_one_letter_code
_entity_poly.pdbx_strand_id
1 'polypeptide(L)'
;MDSTYILPILGVGVEGIEDALNTLRELRRGRKATFYYTAFNILEALGKVARLGYNLETVSTGLSLIEEEFEQASPSTPGYLKALELRRRGFRDLIDLLLYATAATQNLLFLTRDRDLISFLEKNGEDTGVILYEEDFLRAFR
;
A
#
# COMPACT_ATOMS: atom_id res chain seq x y z
N MET A 1 -2.04 2.39 -1.17
CA MET A 1 -1.60 1.06 -1.64
C MET A 1 -0.59 0.50 -0.65
N ASP A 2 -0.38 -0.81 -0.64
CA ASP A 2 0.78 -1.43 0.01
C ASP A 2 2.09 -0.95 -0.66
N SER A 3 3.15 -0.80 0.14
CA SER A 3 4.46 -0.34 -0.33
C SER A 3 5.08 -1.27 -1.37
N THR A 4 4.67 -2.54 -1.42
CA THR A 4 5.05 -3.51 -2.45
C THR A 4 4.83 -2.98 -3.87
N TYR A 5 3.75 -2.22 -4.10
CA TYR A 5 3.43 -1.63 -5.41
C TYR A 5 4.08 -0.26 -5.64
N ILE A 6 4.64 0.36 -4.59
CA ILE A 6 5.38 1.62 -4.65
C ILE A 6 6.85 1.37 -5.00
N LEU A 7 7.44 0.29 -4.48
CA LEU A 7 8.85 -0.07 -4.67
C LEU A 7 9.33 -0.04 -6.14
N PRO A 8 8.58 -0.59 -7.13
CA PRO A 8 8.98 -0.53 -8.53
C PRO A 8 9.10 0.88 -9.10
N ILE A 9 8.31 1.82 -8.59
CA ILE A 9 8.36 3.24 -8.99
C ILE A 9 9.70 3.86 -8.55
N LEU A 10 10.26 3.38 -7.43
CA LEU A 10 11.56 3.80 -6.89
C LEU A 10 12.75 2.98 -7.42
N GLY A 11 12.53 2.15 -8.45
CA GLY A 11 13.58 1.35 -9.08
C GLY A 11 13.90 0.03 -8.38
N VAL A 12 13.06 -0.44 -7.46
CA VAL A 12 13.22 -1.73 -6.79
C VAL A 12 12.33 -2.78 -7.46
N GLY A 13 12.97 -3.81 -8.04
CA GLY A 13 12.26 -4.96 -8.59
C GLY A 13 11.57 -5.77 -7.51
N VAL A 14 10.32 -6.16 -7.76
CA VAL A 14 9.53 -7.06 -6.91
C VAL A 14 8.99 -8.17 -7.80
N GLU A 15 9.22 -9.42 -7.41
CA GLU A 15 8.81 -10.57 -8.20
C GLU A 15 7.31 -10.87 -8.05
N GLY A 16 6.69 -11.24 -9.17
CA GLY A 16 5.32 -11.79 -9.19
C GLY A 16 4.23 -10.74 -9.01
N ILE A 17 4.50 -9.47 -9.35
CA ILE A 17 3.52 -8.38 -9.33
C ILE A 17 3.29 -7.77 -10.72
N GLU A 18 3.86 -8.36 -11.78
CA GLU A 18 3.84 -7.82 -13.14
C GLU A 18 2.42 -7.62 -13.66
N ASP A 19 1.55 -8.62 -13.45
CA ASP A 19 0.14 -8.55 -13.81
C ASP A 19 -0.60 -7.46 -13.03
N ALA A 20 -0.29 -7.30 -11.73
CA ALA A 20 -0.89 -6.27 -10.90
C ALA A 20 -0.44 -4.87 -11.35
N LEU A 21 0.85 -4.67 -11.60
CA LEU A 21 1.38 -3.41 -12.11
C LEU A 21 0.80 -3.04 -13.49
N ASN A 22 0.65 -4.01 -14.39
CA ASN A 22 0.03 -3.78 -15.69
C ASN A 22 -1.44 -3.36 -15.55
N THR A 23 -2.19 -4.04 -14.68
CA THR A 23 -3.59 -3.71 -14.39
C THR A 23 -3.72 -2.31 -13.78
N LEU A 24 -2.88 -1.98 -12.79
CA LEU A 24 -2.82 -0.63 -12.18
C LEU A 24 -2.51 0.45 -13.22
N ARG A 25 -1.56 0.19 -14.13
CA ARG A 25 -1.20 1.12 -15.22
C ARG A 25 -2.39 1.37 -16.14
N GLU A 26 -3.13 0.34 -16.53
CA GLU A 26 -4.29 0.49 -17.42
C GLU A 26 -5.44 1.23 -16.74
N LEU A 27 -5.70 0.96 -15.44
CA LEU A 27 -6.66 1.72 -14.65
C LEU A 27 -6.28 3.21 -14.55
N ARG A 28 -5.00 3.51 -14.35
CA ARG A 28 -4.48 4.89 -14.32
C ARG A 28 -4.63 5.59 -15.68
N ARG A 29 -4.18 4.95 -16.76
CA ARG A 29 -4.27 5.50 -18.12
C ARG A 29 -5.71 5.77 -18.54
N GLY A 30 -6.63 4.90 -18.13
CA GLY A 30 -8.06 5.06 -18.36
C GLY A 30 -8.76 6.03 -17.40
N ARG A 31 -8.05 6.62 -16.42
CA ARG A 31 -8.62 7.44 -15.33
C ARG A 31 -9.79 6.76 -14.61
N LYS A 32 -9.69 5.44 -14.45
CA LYS A 32 -10.75 4.60 -13.85
C LYS A 32 -10.63 4.48 -12.33
N ALA A 33 -9.50 4.87 -11.76
CA ALA A 33 -9.24 4.80 -10.33
C ALA A 33 -8.31 5.94 -9.90
N THR A 34 -8.51 6.41 -8.67
CA THR A 34 -7.59 7.30 -7.96
C THR A 34 -6.70 6.45 -7.07
N PHE A 35 -5.40 6.69 -7.12
CA PHE A 35 -4.43 5.94 -6.32
C PHE A 35 -3.96 6.76 -5.14
N TYR A 36 -3.76 6.09 -4.00
CA TYR A 36 -3.37 6.74 -2.76
C TYR A 36 -2.05 6.19 -2.23
N TYR A 37 -1.23 7.08 -1.67
CA TYR A 37 -0.03 6.76 -0.89
C TYR A 37 -0.05 7.48 0.45
N THR A 38 0.75 7.01 1.41
CA THR A 38 0.98 7.71 2.68
C THR A 38 2.46 8.02 2.85
N ALA A 39 2.80 8.97 3.74
CA ALA A 39 4.19 9.20 4.14
C ALA A 39 4.84 7.95 4.77
N PHE A 40 4.05 7.05 5.36
CA PHE A 40 4.54 5.78 5.92
C PHE A 40 4.95 4.78 4.85
N ASN A 41 4.23 4.74 3.71
CA ASN A 41 4.67 3.96 2.54
C ASN A 41 6.04 4.44 2.06
N ILE A 42 6.23 5.76 1.96
CA ILE A 42 7.49 6.34 1.51
C ILE A 42 8.61 6.03 2.50
N LEU A 43 8.37 6.18 3.81
CA LEU A 43 9.33 5.82 4.85
C LEU A 43 9.78 4.36 4.72
N GLU A 44 8.84 3.43 4.59
CA GLU A 44 9.13 2.01 4.46
C GLU A 44 9.91 1.70 3.17
N ALA A 45 9.45 2.27 2.05
CA ALA A 45 10.05 2.07 0.74
C ALA A 45 11.48 2.61 0.70
N LEU A 46 11.74 3.81 1.23
CA LEU A 46 13.08 4.39 1.36
C LEU A 46 14.00 3.51 2.22
N GLY A 47 13.47 2.92 3.30
CA GLY A 47 14.21 1.96 4.13
C GLY A 47 14.64 0.71 3.35
N LYS A 48 13.78 0.19 2.46
CA LYS A 48 14.10 -0.95 1.58
C LYS A 48 15.09 -0.55 0.48
N VAL A 49 14.84 0.56 -0.21
CA VAL A 49 15.71 1.14 -1.25
C VAL A 49 17.14 1.35 -0.72
N ALA A 50 17.27 1.93 0.47
CA ALA A 50 18.58 2.18 1.08
C ALA A 50 19.39 0.89 1.34
N ARG A 51 18.73 -0.23 1.63
CA ARG A 51 19.40 -1.53 1.91
C ARG A 51 19.89 -2.24 0.64
N LEU A 52 19.21 -2.02 -0.49
CA LEU A 52 19.49 -2.73 -1.75
C LEU A 52 20.50 -2.01 -2.65
N GLY A 53 20.85 -0.77 -2.32
CA GLY A 53 21.57 0.12 -3.21
C GLY A 53 20.62 0.74 -4.24
N TYR A 54 20.82 2.01 -4.56
CA TYR A 54 19.88 2.77 -5.37
C TYR A 54 20.58 3.77 -6.28
N ASN A 55 19.91 4.10 -7.40
CA ASN A 55 20.27 5.22 -8.24
C ASN A 55 19.46 6.45 -7.80
N LEU A 56 20.15 7.53 -7.44
CA LEU A 56 19.52 8.74 -6.89
C LEU A 56 18.53 9.39 -7.88
N GLU A 57 18.87 9.40 -9.17
CA GLU A 57 18.01 9.96 -10.22
C GLU A 57 16.72 9.14 -10.35
N THR A 58 16.82 7.80 -10.39
CA THR A 58 15.65 6.91 -10.41
C THR A 58 14.74 7.12 -9.20
N VAL A 59 15.31 7.21 -7.99
CA VAL A 59 14.52 7.45 -6.77
C VAL A 59 13.88 8.83 -6.81
N SER A 60 14.61 9.87 -7.24
CA SER A 60 14.08 11.23 -7.34
C SER A 60 12.91 11.30 -8.32
N THR A 61 13.07 10.75 -9.53
CA THR A 61 11.98 10.68 -10.52
C THR A 61 10.79 9.89 -9.98
N GLY A 62 11.05 8.77 -9.31
CA GLY A 62 10.00 7.93 -8.74
C GLY A 62 9.18 8.67 -7.66
N LEU A 63 9.84 9.42 -6.77
CA LEU A 63 9.16 10.23 -5.76
C LEU A 63 8.31 11.33 -6.39
N SER A 64 8.85 12.08 -7.36
CA SER A 64 8.08 13.11 -8.08
C SER A 64 6.85 12.53 -8.78
N LEU A 65 6.99 11.36 -9.43
CA LEU A 65 5.86 10.68 -10.06
C LEU A 65 4.79 10.26 -9.04
N ILE A 66 5.18 9.81 -7.85
CA ILE A 66 4.20 9.47 -6.80
C ILE A 66 3.46 10.73 -6.35
N GLU A 67 4.17 11.84 -6.12
CA GLU A 67 3.58 13.10 -5.70
C GLU A 67 2.63 13.71 -6.75
N GLU A 68 2.94 13.54 -8.04
CA GLU A 68 2.14 14.07 -9.15
C GLU A 68 0.92 13.21 -9.50
N GLU A 69 1.02 11.88 -9.38
CA GLU A 69 0.03 10.94 -9.91
C GLU A 69 -0.85 10.29 -8.84
N PHE A 70 -0.49 10.42 -7.56
CA PHE A 70 -1.18 9.78 -6.44
C PHE A 70 -1.64 10.82 -5.43
N GLU A 71 -2.81 10.58 -4.84
CA GLU A 71 -3.33 11.39 -3.74
C GLU A 71 -2.67 10.98 -2.42
N GLN A 72 -2.28 11.96 -1.63
CA GLN A 72 -1.70 11.68 -0.31
C GLN A 72 -2.80 11.44 0.72
N ALA A 73 -2.82 10.24 1.30
CA ALA A 73 -3.62 9.92 2.48
C ALA A 73 -2.75 9.98 3.74
N SER A 74 -3.38 10.30 4.87
CA SER A 74 -2.74 10.27 6.18
C SER A 74 -3.69 9.70 7.23
N PRO A 75 -3.20 8.93 8.22
CA PRO A 75 -4.06 8.44 9.29
C PRO A 75 -4.66 9.61 10.06
N SER A 76 -5.96 9.52 10.32
CA SER A 76 -6.65 10.40 11.27
C SER A 76 -6.31 9.99 12.72
N THR A 77 -6.69 10.80 13.72
CA THR A 77 -6.57 10.40 15.13
C THR A 77 -7.22 9.02 15.39
N PRO A 78 -8.46 8.74 14.92
CA PRO A 78 -9.02 7.39 14.96
C PRO A 78 -8.15 6.33 14.27
N GLY A 79 -7.56 6.64 13.11
CA GLY A 79 -6.66 5.73 12.39
C GLY A 79 -5.41 5.36 13.20
N TYR A 80 -4.75 6.34 13.82
CA TYR A 80 -3.60 6.08 14.71
C TYR A 80 -3.98 5.22 15.91
N LEU A 81 -5.09 5.54 16.58
CA LEU A 81 -5.57 4.76 17.72
C LEU A 81 -5.91 3.33 17.31
N LYS A 82 -6.50 3.15 16.13
CA LYS A 82 -6.82 1.83 15.58
C LYS A 82 -5.56 1.00 15.31
N ALA A 83 -4.55 1.58 14.67
CA ALA A 83 -3.29 0.89 14.41
C ALA A 83 -2.60 0.46 15.72
N LEU A 84 -2.59 1.33 16.74
CA LEU A 84 -2.04 1.00 18.06
C LEU A 84 -2.80 -0.15 18.74
N GLU A 85 -4.12 -0.16 18.59
CA GLU A 85 -4.99 -1.18 19.15
C GLU A 85 -4.75 -2.56 18.52
N LEU A 86 -4.62 -2.61 17.19
CA LEU A 86 -4.25 -3.82 16.45
C LEU A 86 -2.83 -4.29 16.78
N ARG A 87 -1.89 -3.37 16.98
CA ARG A 87 -0.52 -3.69 17.43
C ARG A 87 -0.54 -4.41 18.76
N ARG A 88 -1.38 -3.95 19.70
CA ARG A 88 -1.58 -4.58 21.02
C ARG A 88 -2.20 -5.97 20.90
N ARG A 89 -3.07 -6.19 19.92
CA ARG A 89 -3.70 -7.49 19.62
C ARG A 89 -2.75 -8.50 18.97
N GLY A 90 -1.58 -8.06 18.50
CA GLY A 90 -0.45 -8.97 18.24
C GLY A 90 0.19 -8.88 16.86
N PHE A 91 -0.37 -8.13 15.91
CA PHE A 91 0.31 -7.88 14.64
C PHE A 91 1.51 -6.98 14.87
N ARG A 92 2.65 -7.27 14.22
CA ARG A 92 3.92 -6.64 14.58
C ARG A 92 4.27 -5.44 13.73
N ASP A 93 3.94 -5.49 12.45
CA ASP A 93 4.26 -4.41 11.53
C ASP A 93 3.33 -3.24 11.76
N LEU A 94 3.86 -2.13 12.28
CA LEU A 94 3.05 -0.94 12.55
C LEU A 94 2.71 -0.18 11.27
N ILE A 95 3.56 -0.25 10.24
CA ILE A 95 3.31 0.48 8.99
C ILE A 95 2.12 -0.17 8.30
N ASP A 96 2.08 -1.49 8.17
CA ASP A 96 0.93 -2.19 7.57
C ASP A 96 -0.38 -1.89 8.32
N LEU A 97 -0.34 -1.84 9.65
CA LEU A 97 -1.50 -1.47 10.45
C LEU A 97 -1.93 -0.02 10.22
N LEU A 98 -1.00 0.91 10.03
CA LEU A 98 -1.32 2.31 9.70
C LEU A 98 -1.92 2.43 8.30
N LEU A 99 -1.43 1.65 7.33
CA LEU A 99 -1.99 1.63 5.98
C LEU A 99 -3.42 1.09 5.98
N TYR A 100 -3.64 -0.06 6.62
CA TYR A 100 -4.97 -0.62 6.81
C TYR A 100 -5.90 0.35 7.54
N ALA A 101 -5.48 0.89 8.70
CA ALA A 101 -6.33 1.78 9.50
C ALA A 101 -6.65 3.09 8.76
N THR A 102 -5.72 3.61 7.96
CA THR A 102 -5.97 4.78 7.10
C THR A 102 -7.06 4.46 6.08
N ALA A 103 -6.94 3.32 5.38
CA ALA A 103 -7.94 2.93 4.39
C ALA A 103 -9.32 2.68 5.02
N ALA A 104 -9.36 1.93 6.13
CA ALA A 104 -10.58 1.61 6.86
C ALA A 104 -11.31 2.87 7.36
N THR A 105 -10.58 3.83 7.93
CA THR A 105 -11.20 5.05 8.49
C THR A 105 -11.57 6.09 7.44
N GLN A 106 -11.07 5.97 6.21
CA GLN A 106 -11.32 6.91 5.11
C GLN A 106 -12.13 6.30 3.97
N ASN A 107 -12.66 5.09 4.14
CA ASN A 107 -13.44 4.38 3.13
C ASN A 107 -12.69 4.22 1.80
N LEU A 108 -11.41 3.88 1.88
CA LEU A 108 -10.54 3.58 0.73
C LEU A 108 -10.32 2.07 0.61
N LEU A 109 -10.07 1.61 -0.62
CA LEU A 109 -9.62 0.23 -0.84
C LEU A 109 -8.12 0.09 -0.58
N PHE A 110 -7.73 -0.86 0.25
CA PHE A 110 -6.34 -1.19 0.54
C PHE A 110 -5.87 -2.39 -0.28
N LEU A 111 -5.18 -2.11 -1.39
CA LEU A 111 -4.54 -3.12 -2.21
C LEU A 111 -3.30 -3.68 -1.50
N THR A 112 -3.32 -4.98 -1.17
CA THR A 112 -2.20 -5.71 -0.55
C THR A 112 -2.17 -7.16 -1.03
N ARG A 113 -1.01 -7.80 -0.89
CA ARG A 113 -0.83 -9.25 -1.08
C ARG A 113 -0.49 -9.99 0.21
N ASP A 114 -0.45 -9.29 1.35
CA ASP A 114 -0.10 -9.88 2.65
C ASP A 114 -1.26 -10.70 3.22
N ARG A 115 -1.16 -12.03 3.10
CA ARG A 115 -2.12 -12.97 3.66
C ARG A 115 -2.08 -13.03 5.19
N ASP A 116 -0.95 -12.74 5.81
CA ASP A 116 -0.82 -12.77 7.27
C ASP A 116 -1.56 -11.59 7.88
N LEU A 117 -1.46 -10.40 7.28
CA LEU A 117 -2.27 -9.24 7.67
C LEU A 117 -3.77 -9.52 7.53
N ILE A 118 -4.20 -10.03 6.38
CA ILE A 118 -5.62 -10.33 6.14
C ILE A 118 -6.14 -11.33 7.16
N SER A 119 -5.44 -12.46 7.33
CA SER A 119 -5.83 -13.50 8.29
C SER A 119 -5.87 -12.97 9.73
N PHE A 120 -4.94 -12.08 10.09
CA PHE A 120 -4.93 -11.41 11.39
C PHE A 120 -6.17 -10.52 11.57
N LEU A 121 -6.54 -9.71 10.56
CA LEU A 121 -7.70 -8.84 10.60
C LEU A 121 -8.99 -9.65 10.75
N GLU A 122 -9.18 -10.68 9.93
CA GLU A 122 -10.35 -11.59 9.99
C GLU A 122 -10.49 -12.22 11.37
N LYS A 123 -9.40 -12.79 11.90
CA LYS A 123 -9.39 -13.42 13.23
C LYS A 123 -9.76 -12.46 14.36
N ASN A 124 -9.48 -11.18 14.19
CA ASN A 124 -9.76 -10.14 15.17
C ASN A 124 -11.11 -9.42 14.93
N GLY A 125 -11.93 -9.89 13.98
CA GLY A 125 -13.25 -9.32 13.69
C GLY A 125 -13.17 -7.92 13.08
N GLU A 126 -12.09 -7.62 12.38
CA GLU A 126 -11.88 -6.35 11.70
C GLU A 126 -12.57 -6.33 10.33
N ASP A 127 -12.88 -5.14 9.83
CA ASP A 127 -13.50 -4.97 8.53
C ASP A 127 -12.51 -5.28 7.41
N THR A 128 -12.69 -6.43 6.75
CA THR A 128 -11.91 -6.81 5.58
C THR A 128 -12.57 -6.42 4.26
N GLY A 129 -13.75 -5.80 4.27
CA GLY A 129 -14.40 -5.27 3.07
C GLY A 129 -13.62 -4.12 2.40
N VAL A 130 -12.75 -3.46 3.17
CA VAL A 130 -11.82 -2.45 2.66
C VAL A 130 -10.55 -3.04 2.06
N ILE A 131 -10.28 -4.34 2.28
CA ILE A 131 -9.12 -5.01 1.70
C ILE A 131 -9.43 -5.37 0.24
N LEU A 132 -8.53 -4.96 -0.64
CA LEU A 132 -8.50 -5.43 -2.01
C LEU A 132 -7.31 -6.37 -2.16
N TYR A 133 -7.54 -7.66 -1.96
CA TYR A 133 -6.46 -8.63 -2.08
C TYR A 133 -6.03 -8.80 -3.55
N GLU A 134 -4.71 -8.94 -3.80
CA GLU A 134 -4.12 -8.95 -5.16
C GLU A 134 -4.82 -9.92 -6.13
N GLU A 135 -5.13 -11.15 -5.72
CA GLU A 135 -5.82 -12.11 -6.60
C GLU A 135 -7.27 -11.72 -6.89
N ASP A 136 -7.96 -11.05 -5.96
CA ASP A 136 -9.31 -10.53 -6.16
C ASP A 136 -9.28 -9.31 -7.08
N PHE A 137 -8.28 -8.43 -6.90
CA PHE A 137 -8.00 -7.31 -7.80
C PHE A 137 -7.78 -7.78 -9.23
N LEU A 138 -6.92 -8.76 -9.44
CA LEU A 138 -6.65 -9.29 -10.77
C LEU A 138 -7.91 -9.94 -11.37
N ARG A 139 -8.70 -10.67 -10.59
CA ARG A 139 -9.96 -11.25 -11.09
C ARG A 139 -10.99 -10.20 -11.51
N ALA A 140 -11.00 -9.04 -10.85
CA ALA A 140 -11.97 -7.98 -11.12
C ALA A 140 -11.55 -7.05 -12.28
N PHE A 141 -10.25 -6.89 -12.53
CA PHE A 141 -9.74 -5.82 -13.41
C PHE A 141 -8.78 -6.28 -14.51
N ARG A 142 -8.36 -7.55 -14.55
CA ARG A 142 -7.60 -8.14 -15.66
C ARG A 142 -8.50 -8.49 -16.83
#